data_AF-A0A350T2K9-F1
#
_entry.id   AF-A0A350T2K9-F1
#
_cell.length_a   1.000
_cell.length_b   1.000
_cell.length_c   1.000
_cell.angle_alpha   90.00
_cell.angle_beta   90.00
_cell.angle_gamma   90.00
#
_symmetry.space_group_name_H-M   'P 1'
#
loop_
_entity.id
_entity.type
_entity.pdbx_description
1 polymer ?
#
loop_
_entity_poly.entity_id
_entity_poly.type
_entity_poly.pdbx_seq_one_letter_code
_entity_poly.pdbx_strand_id
1 'polypeptide(L)'
;LDGKGSHLITPNDYLAKRDTQWMGQIYHALGLSVGCIQHDEAFVYDPEYVNEDERLQRLRPVERTEAYGCDITYGTNNEFGFDYLRDNMAPDLRYCVQRALHYAIVDEVDNILIDEARTPLIISGPGDESVDRYAQFSQIVRQLRNERHYEVDLKRRTVSLNEDGIDKVEQLLEIPEGESIYDDRYQDFTHYLEQALKAQALFHRDKDYIIEDGEVVIVDEFTGRKMLGRRYSEGLHQAIEAKENVRVQRENVTEATITFQNYFRLYDKLAGMTGTAETEDEEFHMIYGLDVVVIPTHQEMVRDDQADQVFKTELGKFGAVVREIKDMHEHGRPVLVGTTSIEKSELLSEMLMRDGVPHSVLNAKQHEREAEIVTDAGLPGMVTIATNMAGRGT
;
A
#
# COMPACT_ATOMS: atom_id res chain seq x y z
N LEU A 1 5.21 6.13 31.08
CA LEU A 1 5.87 6.28 32.41
C LEU A 1 7.26 5.67 32.42
N ASP A 2 7.49 4.52 31.78
CA ASP A 2 8.82 3.90 31.67
C ASP A 2 9.83 4.68 30.80
N GLY A 3 9.42 5.80 30.20
CA GLY A 3 10.27 6.66 29.36
C GLY A 3 10.69 6.05 28.01
N LYS A 4 10.17 4.87 27.67
CA LYS A 4 10.50 4.13 26.43
C LYS A 4 9.57 4.43 25.25
N GLY A 5 8.47 5.12 25.52
CA GLY A 5 7.47 5.42 24.51
C GLY A 5 6.29 4.48 24.42
N SER A 6 5.23 4.94 23.78
CA SER A 6 4.09 4.13 23.38
C SER A 6 3.52 4.64 22.07
N HIS A 7 3.18 3.74 21.15
CA HIS A 7 2.58 4.07 19.87
C HIS A 7 1.09 3.76 19.92
N LEU A 8 0.26 4.72 19.50
CA LEU A 8 -1.17 4.52 19.30
C LEU A 8 -1.45 4.56 17.80
N ILE A 9 -1.82 3.41 17.28
CA ILE A 9 -1.96 3.17 15.85
C ILE A 9 -3.43 3.29 15.47
N THR A 10 -3.74 4.13 14.48
CA THR A 10 -5.09 4.30 13.93
C THR A 10 -5.13 3.97 12.43
N PRO A 11 -6.32 3.75 11.83
CA PRO A 11 -6.42 3.40 10.41
C PRO A 11 -6.10 4.53 9.42
N ASN A 12 -6.17 5.80 9.84
CA ASN A 12 -5.95 6.92 8.92
C ASN A 12 -5.46 8.19 9.63
N ASP A 13 -4.87 9.08 8.84
CA ASP A 13 -4.25 10.32 9.29
C ASP A 13 -5.23 11.26 10.01
N TYR A 14 -6.51 11.27 9.60
CA TYR A 14 -7.53 12.09 10.25
C TYR A 14 -7.76 11.64 11.71
N LEU A 15 -7.93 10.33 11.95
CA LEU A 15 -8.12 9.79 13.30
C LEU A 15 -6.88 10.01 14.17
N ALA A 16 -5.67 9.75 13.63
CA ALA A 16 -4.42 10.01 14.36
C ALA A 16 -4.32 11.48 14.83
N LYS A 17 -4.62 12.43 13.94
CA LYS A 17 -4.61 13.88 14.23
C LYS A 17 -5.68 14.26 15.25
N ARG A 18 -6.92 13.85 15.00
CA ARG A 18 -8.08 14.14 15.86
C ARG A 18 -7.84 13.64 17.28
N ASP A 19 -7.39 12.40 17.42
CA ASP A 19 -7.22 11.78 18.73
C ASP A 19 -6.04 12.39 19.49
N THR A 20 -4.99 12.82 18.77
CA THR A 20 -3.92 13.62 19.35
C THR A 20 -4.45 14.94 19.93
N GLN A 21 -5.30 15.67 19.20
CA GLN A 21 -5.88 16.93 19.68
C GLN A 21 -6.89 16.75 20.82
N TRP A 22 -7.70 15.68 20.72
CA TRP A 22 -8.77 15.41 21.64
C TRP A 22 -8.22 14.89 22.98
N MET A 23 -7.36 13.87 22.95
CA MET A 23 -6.78 13.27 24.15
C MET A 23 -5.52 13.99 24.64
N GLY A 24 -4.84 14.76 23.77
CA GLY A 24 -3.64 15.53 24.11
C GLY A 24 -3.81 16.46 25.30
N GLN A 25 -5.01 17.01 25.48
CA GLN A 25 -5.35 17.84 26.65
C GLN A 25 -5.20 17.09 27.98
N ILE A 26 -5.58 15.81 28.01
CA ILE A 26 -5.49 14.96 29.20
C ILE A 26 -4.02 14.61 29.46
N TYR A 27 -3.31 14.17 28.42
CA TYR A 27 -1.90 13.81 28.52
C TYR A 27 -1.03 14.99 28.96
N HIS A 28 -1.25 16.17 28.36
CA HIS A 28 -0.56 17.40 28.72
C HIS A 28 -0.86 17.82 30.16
N ALA A 29 -2.12 17.73 30.61
CA ALA A 29 -2.47 18.03 32.00
C ALA A 29 -1.78 17.11 33.02
N LEU A 30 -1.42 15.89 32.59
CA LEU A 30 -0.65 14.92 33.37
C LEU A 30 0.88 15.06 33.20
N GLY A 31 1.34 16.04 32.40
CA GLY A 31 2.76 16.31 32.15
C GLY A 31 3.41 15.39 31.11
N LEU A 32 2.63 14.71 30.28
CA LEU A 32 3.11 13.86 29.19
C LEU A 32 3.11 14.61 27.86
N SER A 33 4.11 14.32 27.02
CA SER A 33 4.21 14.82 25.66
C SER A 33 3.56 13.86 24.66
N VAL A 34 2.90 14.41 23.63
CA VAL A 34 2.17 13.63 22.62
C VAL A 34 2.55 14.11 21.24
N GLY A 35 3.06 13.19 20.42
CA GLY A 35 3.36 13.42 19.02
C GLY A 35 2.30 12.79 18.11
N CYS A 36 2.21 13.29 16.88
CA CYS A 36 1.41 12.70 15.80
C CYS A 36 2.28 12.62 14.54
N ILE A 37 2.28 11.48 13.86
CA ILE A 37 2.89 11.32 12.54
C ILE A 37 1.79 11.13 11.49
N GLN A 38 1.94 11.83 10.36
CA GLN A 38 1.07 11.76 9.19
C GLN A 38 1.94 11.66 7.93
N HIS A 39 1.35 11.42 6.77
CA HIS A 39 2.10 11.39 5.52
C HIS A 39 2.91 12.69 5.30
N ASP A 40 4.24 12.57 5.21
CA ASP A 40 5.21 13.67 5.08
C ASP A 40 5.19 14.77 6.16
N GLU A 41 4.40 14.61 7.23
CA GLU A 41 4.23 15.61 8.28
C GLU A 41 4.32 14.98 9.68
N ALA A 42 4.72 15.78 10.66
CA ALA A 42 4.74 15.39 12.06
C ALA A 42 4.42 16.59 12.95
N PHE A 43 3.76 16.32 14.08
CA PHE A 43 3.28 17.32 15.00
C PHE A 43 3.53 16.91 16.45
N VAL A 44 3.62 17.91 17.32
CA VAL A 44 3.53 17.74 18.77
C VAL A 44 2.36 18.55 19.29
N TYR A 45 1.59 17.94 20.20
CA TYR A 45 0.52 18.64 20.89
C TYR A 45 1.09 19.76 21.78
N ASP A 46 0.67 20.99 21.52
CA ASP A 46 1.07 22.19 22.24
C ASP A 46 -0.16 23.08 22.45
N PRO A 47 -0.67 23.22 23.70
CA PRO A 47 -1.88 24.00 23.96
C PRO A 47 -1.74 25.49 23.68
N GLU A 48 -0.52 26.02 23.58
CA GLU A 48 -0.24 27.43 23.30
C GLU A 48 -0.08 27.70 21.80
N TYR A 49 0.08 26.66 20.98
CA TYR A 49 0.24 26.80 19.54
C TYR A 49 -1.10 27.14 18.87
N VAL A 50 -1.10 28.25 18.14
CA VAL A 50 -2.25 28.73 17.37
C VAL A 50 -1.95 28.64 15.88
N ASN A 51 -2.86 28.03 15.13
CA ASN A 51 -2.79 27.95 13.67
C ASN A 51 -3.96 28.75 13.04
N GLU A 52 -3.82 29.18 11.78
CA GLU A 52 -4.95 29.77 11.04
C GLU A 52 -5.99 28.71 10.65
N ASP A 53 -5.54 27.48 10.39
CA ASP A 53 -6.42 26.33 10.19
C ASP A 53 -6.88 25.78 11.54
N GLU A 54 -8.19 25.86 11.79
CA GLU A 54 -8.82 25.30 13.00
C GLU A 54 -8.51 23.81 13.19
N ARG A 55 -8.29 23.08 12.09
CA ARG A 55 -7.99 21.64 12.09
C ARG A 55 -6.59 21.32 12.62
N LEU A 56 -5.69 22.30 12.62
CA LEU A 56 -4.31 22.19 13.10
C LEU A 56 -4.09 22.93 14.43
N GLN A 57 -5.17 23.35 15.10
CA GLN A 57 -5.05 24.00 16.39
C GLN A 57 -4.34 23.09 17.39
N ARG A 58 -3.42 23.68 18.14
CA ARG A 58 -2.61 22.99 19.16
C ARG A 58 -1.70 21.90 18.62
N LEU A 59 -1.47 21.84 17.30
CA LEU A 59 -0.53 20.91 16.67
C LEU A 59 0.64 21.69 16.10
N ARG A 60 1.72 21.78 16.87
CA ARG A 60 2.94 22.44 16.41
C ARG A 60 3.69 21.51 15.44
N PRO A 61 3.99 21.93 14.20
CA PRO A 61 4.79 21.13 13.27
C PRO A 61 6.19 20.88 13.83
N VAL A 62 6.69 19.66 13.66
CA VAL A 62 8.01 19.22 14.12
C VAL A 62 8.66 18.28 13.13
N GLU A 63 9.95 18.00 13.32
CA GLU A 63 10.61 16.89 12.66
C GLU A 63 10.07 15.55 13.19
N ARG A 64 10.06 14.53 12.33
CA ARG A 64 9.53 13.20 12.69
C ARG A 64 10.25 12.58 13.89
N THR A 65 11.56 12.84 14.03
CA THR A 65 12.37 12.46 15.20
C THR A 65 11.86 13.05 16.51
N GLU A 66 11.35 14.29 16.52
CA GLU A 66 10.78 14.93 17.71
C GLU A 66 9.44 14.29 18.10
N ALA A 67 8.60 13.95 17.12
CA ALA A 67 7.32 13.28 17.36
C ALA A 67 7.49 11.86 17.95
N TYR A 68 8.48 11.09 17.50
CA TYR A 68 8.86 9.83 18.15
C TYR A 68 9.53 10.03 19.52
N GLY A 69 10.10 11.21 19.76
CA GLY A 69 10.68 11.59 21.05
C GLY A 69 9.65 11.78 22.16
N CYS A 70 8.38 11.99 21.82
CA CYS A 70 7.29 12.16 22.79
C CYS A 70 7.03 10.92 23.65
N ASP A 71 6.31 11.05 24.77
CA ASP A 71 5.93 9.92 25.62
C ASP A 71 4.94 8.98 24.90
N ILE A 72 4.03 9.57 24.11
CA ILE A 72 3.04 8.89 23.30
C ILE A 72 3.13 9.43 21.88
N THR A 73 3.07 8.55 20.88
CA THR A 73 3.06 8.93 19.46
C THR A 73 1.85 8.31 18.80
N TYR A 74 0.95 9.13 18.29
CA TYR A 74 -0.15 8.71 17.42
C TYR A 74 0.32 8.65 15.97
N GLY A 75 -0.26 7.75 15.19
CA GLY A 75 0.05 7.64 13.76
C GLY A 75 -0.71 6.51 13.12
N THR A 76 -0.55 6.35 11.81
CA THR A 76 -1.15 5.23 11.10
C THR A 76 -0.23 4.03 11.07
N ASN A 77 -0.82 2.85 10.91
CA ASN A 77 -0.09 1.60 10.69
C ASN A 77 0.91 1.74 9.53
N ASN A 78 0.48 2.36 8.43
CA ASN A 78 1.32 2.64 7.27
C ASN A 78 2.53 3.49 7.64
N GLU A 79 2.34 4.62 8.33
CA GLU A 79 3.44 5.53 8.64
C GLU A 79 4.47 4.94 9.61
N PHE A 80 4.01 4.20 10.63
CA PHE A 80 4.90 3.46 11.53
C PHE A 80 5.70 2.38 10.78
N GLY A 81 5.06 1.61 9.91
CA GLY A 81 5.74 0.56 9.15
C GLY A 81 6.70 1.12 8.10
N PHE A 82 6.35 2.21 7.42
CA PHE A 82 7.22 2.86 6.45
C PHE A 82 8.44 3.51 7.10
N ASP A 83 8.31 4.11 8.28
CA ASP A 83 9.47 4.60 9.01
C ASP A 83 10.42 3.48 9.41
N TYR A 84 9.89 2.35 9.85
CA TYR A 84 10.72 1.19 10.13
C TYR A 84 11.50 0.73 8.90
N LEU A 85 10.84 0.67 7.74
CA LEU A 85 11.53 0.32 6.48
C LEU A 85 12.58 1.37 6.11
N ARG A 86 12.26 2.67 6.18
CA ARG A 86 13.19 3.78 5.89
C ARG A 86 14.40 3.77 6.83
N ASP A 87 14.19 3.50 8.12
CA ASP A 87 15.26 3.43 9.11
C ASP A 87 16.25 2.29 8.80
N ASN A 88 15.78 1.16 8.25
CA ASN A 88 16.63 0.05 7.81
C ASN A 88 17.35 0.30 6.48
N MET A 89 16.97 1.34 5.73
CA MET A 89 17.65 1.80 4.53
C MET A 89 18.56 3.01 4.79
N ALA A 90 18.52 3.58 6.00
CA ALA A 90 19.28 4.76 6.35
C ALA A 90 20.80 4.49 6.33
N PRO A 91 21.62 5.38 5.73
CA PRO A 91 23.07 5.16 5.65
C PRO A 91 23.80 5.36 6.99
N ASP A 92 23.16 6.03 7.96
CA ASP A 92 23.72 6.35 9.28
C ASP A 92 22.59 6.43 10.31
N LEU A 93 22.86 5.98 11.54
CA LEU A 93 21.90 5.96 12.65
C LEU A 93 21.30 7.33 12.98
N ARG A 94 21.99 8.43 12.64
CA ARG A 94 21.48 9.80 12.86
C ARG A 94 20.30 10.16 11.95
N TYR A 95 20.08 9.41 10.88
CA TYR A 95 18.93 9.58 9.99
C TYR A 95 17.73 8.72 10.39
N CYS A 96 17.90 7.80 11.35
CA CYS A 96 16.79 7.00 11.86
C CYS A 96 15.83 7.86 12.69
N VAL A 97 14.53 7.64 12.51
CA VAL A 97 13.48 8.42 13.18
C VAL A 97 12.81 7.65 14.31
N GLN A 98 12.71 6.33 14.21
CA GLN A 98 12.11 5.51 15.26
C GLN A 98 13.07 5.28 16.43
N ARG A 99 12.47 5.05 17.59
CA ARG A 99 13.11 4.47 18.77
C ARG A 99 12.73 3.00 18.91
N ALA A 100 13.25 2.34 19.95
CA ALA A 100 12.90 0.96 20.27
C ALA A 100 11.37 0.75 20.36
N LEU A 101 10.89 -0.31 19.70
CA LEU A 101 9.47 -0.65 19.62
C LEU A 101 8.99 -1.28 20.94
N HIS A 102 8.54 -0.45 21.86
CA HIS A 102 8.24 -0.89 23.22
C HIS A 102 6.78 -1.34 23.40
N TYR A 103 5.82 -0.44 23.19
CA TYR A 103 4.41 -0.74 23.38
C TYR A 103 3.57 -0.12 22.26
N ALA A 104 2.71 -0.93 21.65
CA ALA A 104 1.73 -0.52 20.66
C ALA A 104 0.32 -0.84 21.13
N ILE A 105 -0.59 0.12 20.97
CA ILE A 105 -2.03 -0.09 21.05
C ILE A 105 -2.59 0.19 19.65
N VAL A 106 -3.18 -0.84 19.04
CA VAL A 106 -3.78 -0.76 17.71
C VAL A 106 -5.28 -0.52 17.86
N ASP A 107 -5.74 0.67 17.47
CA ASP A 107 -7.16 0.95 17.32
C ASP A 107 -7.70 0.31 16.05
N GLU A 108 -8.97 -0.11 16.06
CA GLU A 108 -9.60 -0.87 14.97
C GLU A 108 -8.73 -2.08 14.56
N VAL A 109 -8.35 -2.88 15.58
CA VAL A 109 -7.31 -3.91 15.47
C VAL A 109 -7.62 -5.00 14.44
N ASP A 110 -8.90 -5.34 14.23
CA ASP A 110 -9.35 -6.27 13.19
C ASP A 110 -9.10 -5.70 11.78
N ASN A 111 -9.44 -4.42 11.56
CA ASN A 111 -9.17 -3.76 10.28
C ASN A 111 -7.65 -3.73 9.99
N ILE A 112 -6.82 -3.39 10.97
CA ILE A 112 -5.38 -3.20 10.74
C ILE A 112 -4.62 -4.53 10.71
N LEU A 113 -4.85 -5.43 11.67
CA LEU A 113 -4.06 -6.65 11.82
C LEU A 113 -4.61 -7.84 11.03
N ILE A 114 -5.85 -7.78 10.54
CA ILE A 114 -6.44 -8.85 9.71
C ILE A 114 -6.66 -8.35 8.28
N ASP A 115 -7.47 -7.31 8.09
CA ASP A 115 -7.87 -6.87 6.74
C ASP A 115 -6.74 -6.21 5.95
N GLU A 116 -6.09 -5.19 6.53
CA GLU A 116 -4.97 -4.50 5.88
C GLU A 116 -3.68 -5.33 5.87
N ALA A 117 -3.54 -6.24 6.84
CA ALA A 117 -2.39 -7.13 6.95
C ALA A 117 -2.26 -8.17 5.81
N ARG A 118 -3.25 -8.26 4.91
CA ARG A 118 -3.20 -9.14 3.73
C ARG A 118 -2.18 -8.70 2.68
N THR A 119 -1.85 -7.41 2.64
CA THR A 119 -0.89 -6.85 1.69
C THR A 119 0.35 -6.38 2.44
N PRO A 120 1.57 -6.77 2.01
CA PRO A 120 2.79 -6.28 2.66
C PRO A 120 2.98 -4.77 2.42
N LEU A 121 3.68 -4.13 3.33
CA LEU A 121 4.27 -2.81 3.11
C LEU A 121 5.48 -2.95 2.19
N ILE A 122 5.57 -2.07 1.20
CA ILE A 122 6.59 -2.10 0.15
C ILE A 122 7.07 -0.67 -0.09
N ILE A 123 8.38 -0.44 0.06
CA ILE A 123 9.03 0.74 -0.51
C ILE A 123 9.57 0.33 -1.88
N SER A 124 9.09 1.03 -2.91
CA SER A 124 9.55 0.85 -4.27
C SER A 124 10.28 2.12 -4.73
N GLY A 125 11.48 1.95 -5.25
CA GLY A 125 12.26 3.01 -5.87
C GLY A 125 12.16 2.95 -7.39
N PRO A 126 12.43 4.06 -8.10
CA PRO A 126 12.71 3.98 -9.52
C PRO A 126 13.95 3.10 -9.71
N GLY A 127 13.87 2.08 -10.55
CA GLY A 127 15.06 1.33 -10.94
C GLY A 127 16.10 2.28 -11.55
N ASP A 128 17.36 2.10 -11.20
CA ASP A 128 18.52 2.87 -11.71
C ASP A 128 18.83 2.54 -13.19
N GLU A 129 17.93 1.79 -13.84
CA GLU A 129 18.11 1.29 -15.18
C GLU A 129 18.02 2.40 -16.21
N SER A 130 19.13 2.61 -16.91
CA SER A 130 19.16 3.51 -18.05
C SER A 130 18.50 2.84 -19.24
N VAL A 131 17.32 3.35 -19.62
CA VAL A 131 16.61 2.98 -20.87
C VAL A 131 17.56 3.02 -22.07
N ASP A 132 18.50 3.98 -22.10
CA ASP A 132 19.49 4.13 -23.17
C ASP A 132 20.49 2.95 -23.19
N ARG A 133 20.84 2.36 -22.03
CA ARG A 133 21.73 1.20 -21.96
C ARG A 133 21.09 -0.04 -22.56
N TYR A 134 19.82 -0.33 -22.26
CA TYR A 134 19.12 -1.45 -22.90
C TYR A 134 19.07 -1.31 -24.42
N ALA A 135 18.82 -0.11 -24.92
CA ALA A 135 18.86 0.17 -26.35
C ALA A 135 20.27 -0.04 -26.96
N GLN A 136 21.32 0.46 -26.29
CA GLN A 136 22.71 0.31 -26.69
C GLN A 136 23.11 -1.18 -26.77
N PHE A 137 22.89 -1.94 -25.69
CA PHE A 137 23.27 -3.36 -25.62
C PHE A 137 22.44 -4.22 -26.58
N SER A 138 21.16 -3.92 -26.79
CA SER A 138 20.34 -4.54 -27.84
C SER A 138 20.96 -4.38 -29.24
N GLN A 139 21.51 -3.20 -29.56
CA GLN A 139 22.21 -2.98 -30.84
C GLN A 139 23.55 -3.72 -30.93
N ILE A 140 24.29 -3.82 -29.83
CA ILE A 140 25.56 -4.55 -29.77
C ILE A 140 25.34 -6.04 -30.00
N VAL A 141 24.43 -6.67 -29.24
CA VAL A 141 24.21 -8.13 -29.32
C VAL A 141 23.65 -8.57 -30.67
N ARG A 142 22.95 -7.69 -31.40
CA ARG A 142 22.50 -7.94 -32.78
C ARG A 142 23.65 -8.14 -33.77
N GLN A 143 24.86 -7.64 -33.47
CA GLN A 143 26.05 -7.84 -34.30
C GLN A 143 26.78 -9.15 -33.98
N LEU A 144 26.46 -9.78 -32.86
CA LEU A 144 27.01 -11.07 -32.45
C LEU A 144 26.33 -12.21 -33.20
N ARG A 145 27.01 -13.36 -33.27
CA ARG A 145 26.58 -14.52 -34.06
C ARG A 145 26.76 -15.77 -33.21
N ASN A 146 25.72 -16.58 -33.14
CA ASN A 146 25.75 -17.88 -32.50
C ASN A 146 26.85 -18.76 -33.11
N GLU A 147 27.50 -19.58 -32.30
CA GLU A 147 28.62 -20.47 -32.64
C GLU A 147 29.92 -19.76 -33.07
N ARG A 148 29.92 -18.43 -33.17
CA ARG A 148 31.13 -17.62 -33.41
C ARG A 148 31.49 -16.75 -32.22
N HIS A 149 30.52 -16.04 -31.66
CA HIS A 149 30.74 -15.05 -30.60
C HIS A 149 30.12 -15.49 -29.26
N TYR A 150 29.18 -16.42 -29.28
CA TYR A 150 28.56 -16.97 -28.07
C TYR A 150 28.06 -18.38 -28.32
N GLU A 151 27.89 -19.10 -27.22
CA GLU A 151 27.31 -20.43 -27.18
C GLU A 151 26.00 -20.42 -26.42
N VAL A 152 25.05 -21.22 -26.89
CA VAL A 152 23.71 -21.35 -26.29
C VAL A 152 23.55 -22.75 -25.74
N ASP A 153 23.38 -22.87 -24.43
CA ASP A 153 22.96 -24.13 -23.80
C ASP A 153 21.44 -24.14 -23.67
N LEU A 154 20.76 -24.79 -24.62
CA LEU A 154 19.30 -24.92 -24.62
C LEU A 154 18.77 -25.77 -23.46
N LYS A 155 19.57 -26.70 -22.91
CA LYS A 155 19.13 -27.51 -21.76
C LYS A 155 19.12 -26.68 -20.48
N ARG A 156 20.11 -25.80 -20.32
CA ARG A 156 20.21 -24.91 -19.17
C ARG A 156 19.52 -23.56 -19.37
N ARG A 157 19.06 -23.26 -20.60
CA ARG A 157 18.56 -21.93 -21.01
C ARG A 157 19.53 -20.82 -20.59
N THR A 158 20.82 -21.03 -20.87
CA THR A 158 21.90 -20.07 -20.62
C THR A 158 22.63 -19.73 -21.90
N VAL A 159 23.18 -18.52 -21.96
CA VAL A 159 24.00 -18.03 -23.08
C VAL A 159 25.29 -17.46 -22.49
N SER A 160 26.41 -17.82 -23.10
CA SER A 160 27.73 -17.36 -22.66
C SER A 160 28.55 -16.89 -23.86
N LEU A 161 29.17 -15.72 -23.74
CA LEU A 161 30.14 -15.25 -24.72
C LEU A 161 31.39 -16.14 -24.69
N ASN A 162 32.02 -16.32 -25.85
CA ASN A 162 33.37 -16.86 -25.95
C ASN A 162 34.38 -15.70 -26.09
N GLU A 163 35.67 -16.01 -26.15
CA GLU A 163 36.74 -15.00 -26.27
C GLU A 163 36.51 -14.03 -27.45
N ASP A 164 36.23 -14.57 -28.64
CA ASP A 164 35.89 -13.76 -29.84
C ASP A 164 34.70 -12.81 -29.61
N GLY A 165 33.71 -13.23 -28.83
CA GLY A 165 32.54 -12.43 -28.47
C GLY A 165 32.85 -11.32 -27.48
N ILE A 166 33.67 -11.62 -26.48
CA ILE A 166 34.14 -10.64 -25.49
C ILE A 166 34.92 -9.54 -26.21
N ASP A 167 35.94 -9.92 -27.00
CA ASP A 167 36.75 -8.98 -27.80
C ASP A 167 35.86 -8.10 -28.69
N LYS A 168 34.84 -8.68 -29.30
CA LYS A 168 33.94 -7.94 -30.19
C LYS A 168 33.08 -6.93 -29.44
N VAL A 169 32.60 -7.29 -28.26
CA VAL A 169 31.80 -6.40 -27.41
C VAL A 169 32.65 -5.27 -26.84
N GLU A 170 33.86 -5.58 -26.35
CA GLU A 170 34.81 -4.60 -25.85
C GLU A 170 35.19 -3.56 -26.91
N GLN A 171 35.42 -4.01 -28.16
CA GLN A 171 35.63 -3.10 -29.30
C GLN A 171 34.41 -2.20 -29.60
N LEU A 172 33.19 -2.74 -29.52
CA LEU A 172 31.97 -1.98 -29.80
C LEU A 172 31.63 -0.97 -28.68
N LEU A 173 32.07 -1.24 -27.46
CA LEU A 173 31.95 -0.36 -26.30
C LEU A 173 33.14 0.60 -26.14
N GLU A 174 34.14 0.49 -27.02
CA GLU A 174 35.38 1.28 -26.96
C GLU A 174 36.11 1.13 -25.61
N ILE A 175 36.11 -0.08 -25.04
CA ILE A 175 36.85 -0.40 -23.81
C ILE A 175 38.36 -0.35 -24.12
N PRO A 176 39.18 0.35 -23.31
CA PRO A 176 40.61 0.50 -23.57
C PRO A 176 41.37 -0.83 -23.61
N GLU A 177 42.40 -0.90 -24.46
CA GLU A 177 43.28 -2.08 -24.50
C GLU A 177 43.93 -2.32 -23.12
N GLY A 178 43.74 -3.52 -22.59
CA GLY A 178 44.25 -3.94 -21.28
C GLY A 178 43.23 -3.86 -20.14
N GLU A 179 42.02 -3.35 -20.41
CA GLU A 179 40.86 -3.46 -19.53
C GLU A 179 39.89 -4.52 -20.07
N SER A 180 39.05 -5.08 -19.22
CA SER A 180 38.02 -6.03 -19.61
C SER A 180 36.63 -5.57 -19.19
N ILE A 181 35.60 -5.96 -19.94
CA ILE A 181 34.20 -5.74 -19.57
C ILE A 181 33.81 -6.40 -18.23
N TYR A 182 34.63 -7.31 -17.71
CA TYR A 182 34.44 -7.95 -16.42
C TYR A 182 35.16 -7.24 -15.25
N ASP A 183 35.87 -6.14 -15.50
CA ASP A 183 36.47 -5.33 -14.44
C ASP A 183 35.39 -4.61 -13.61
N ASP A 184 35.64 -4.41 -12.31
CA ASP A 184 34.68 -3.83 -11.35
C ASP A 184 34.04 -2.51 -11.83
N ARG A 185 34.78 -1.73 -12.62
CA ARG A 185 34.31 -0.45 -13.17
C ARG A 185 33.22 -0.58 -14.24
N TYR A 186 33.02 -1.77 -14.81
CA TYR A 186 32.06 -2.09 -15.86
C TYR A 186 30.98 -3.06 -15.39
N GLN A 187 30.86 -3.30 -14.08
CA GLN A 187 29.91 -4.25 -13.50
C GLN A 187 28.47 -4.01 -13.99
N ASP A 188 28.05 -2.74 -14.11
CA ASP A 188 26.73 -2.38 -14.63
C ASP A 188 26.53 -2.83 -16.09
N PHE A 189 27.59 -2.78 -16.91
CA PHE A 189 27.53 -3.12 -18.34
C PHE A 189 27.36 -4.62 -18.53
N THR A 190 27.99 -5.43 -17.69
CA THR A 190 27.89 -6.89 -17.73
C THR A 190 26.43 -7.33 -17.58
N HIS A 191 25.68 -6.71 -16.66
CA HIS A 191 24.25 -7.02 -16.48
C HIS A 191 23.43 -6.74 -17.74
N TYR A 192 23.54 -5.54 -18.33
CA TYR A 192 22.80 -5.20 -19.56
C TYR A 192 23.18 -6.11 -20.75
N LEU A 193 24.47 -6.45 -20.87
CA LEU A 193 24.97 -7.34 -21.91
C LEU A 193 24.37 -8.74 -21.79
N GLU A 194 24.39 -9.31 -20.59
CA GLU A 194 23.85 -10.65 -20.33
C GLU A 194 22.34 -10.70 -20.62
N GLN A 195 21.57 -9.72 -20.16
CA GLN A 195 20.12 -9.68 -20.41
C GLN A 195 19.80 -9.45 -21.89
N ALA A 196 20.51 -8.56 -22.57
CA ALA A 196 20.35 -8.34 -24.00
C ALA A 196 20.69 -9.59 -24.82
N LEU A 197 21.79 -10.28 -24.46
CA LEU A 197 22.21 -11.50 -25.14
C LEU A 197 21.23 -12.64 -24.91
N LYS A 198 20.73 -12.80 -23.68
CA LYS A 198 19.69 -13.76 -23.31
C LYS A 198 18.40 -13.50 -24.08
N ALA A 199 17.93 -12.25 -24.10
CA ALA A 199 16.76 -11.82 -24.89
C ALA A 199 16.94 -12.13 -26.38
N GLN A 200 18.12 -11.85 -26.94
CA GLN A 200 18.41 -12.10 -28.36
C GLN A 200 18.42 -13.59 -28.71
N ALA A 201 19.09 -14.41 -27.91
CA ALA A 201 19.41 -15.80 -28.25
C ALA A 201 18.39 -16.83 -27.76
N LEU A 202 17.65 -16.57 -26.67
CA LEU A 202 16.74 -17.56 -26.04
C LEU A 202 15.26 -17.24 -26.15
N PHE A 203 14.89 -15.98 -26.32
CA PHE A 203 13.49 -15.54 -26.31
C PHE A 203 13.05 -15.15 -27.70
N HIS A 204 12.03 -15.80 -28.23
CA HIS A 204 11.57 -15.59 -29.60
C HIS A 204 10.15 -15.05 -29.64
N ARG A 205 9.96 -14.05 -30.50
CA ARG A 205 8.64 -13.53 -30.84
C ARG A 205 7.77 -14.64 -31.43
N ASP A 206 6.49 -14.61 -31.08
CA ASP A 206 5.45 -15.59 -31.44
C ASP A 206 5.67 -16.99 -30.84
N LYS A 207 6.60 -17.13 -29.90
CA LYS A 207 6.80 -18.35 -29.09
C LYS A 207 6.80 -18.06 -27.59
N ASP A 208 7.73 -17.22 -27.14
CA ASP A 208 7.89 -16.87 -25.72
C ASP A 208 7.15 -15.57 -25.35
N TYR A 209 6.92 -14.70 -26.34
CA TYR A 209 6.18 -13.45 -26.19
C TYR A 209 5.59 -13.00 -27.53
N ILE A 210 4.65 -12.06 -27.47
CA ILE A 210 4.11 -11.33 -28.62
C ILE A 210 4.21 -9.83 -28.38
N ILE A 211 4.03 -9.03 -29.43
CA ILE A 211 3.89 -7.58 -29.33
C ILE A 211 2.44 -7.22 -29.64
N GLU A 212 1.77 -6.58 -28.70
CA GLU A 212 0.38 -6.14 -28.83
C GLU A 212 0.27 -4.73 -28.26
N ASP A 213 -0.39 -3.82 -28.99
CA ASP A 213 -0.53 -2.40 -28.62
C ASP A 213 0.77 -1.66 -28.28
N GLY A 214 1.89 -2.14 -28.84
CA GLY A 214 3.21 -1.58 -28.55
C GLY A 214 3.76 -1.99 -27.18
N GLU A 215 3.33 -3.12 -26.64
CA GLU A 215 3.84 -3.73 -25.41
C GLU A 215 4.23 -5.19 -25.63
N VAL A 216 5.20 -5.68 -24.85
CA VAL A 216 5.61 -7.08 -24.85
C VAL A 216 4.69 -7.87 -23.93
N VAL A 217 3.98 -8.87 -24.46
CA VAL A 217 3.08 -9.74 -23.70
C VAL A 217 3.64 -11.15 -23.66
N ILE A 218 3.82 -11.68 -22.45
CA ILE A 218 4.34 -13.05 -22.24
C ILE A 218 3.31 -14.07 -22.72
N VAL A 219 3.78 -15.12 -23.41
CA VAL A 219 2.96 -16.25 -23.82
C VAL A 219 3.37 -17.47 -23.00
N ASP A 220 2.38 -18.14 -22.40
CA ASP A 220 2.61 -19.39 -21.69
C ASP A 220 2.98 -20.51 -22.70
N GLU A 221 4.16 -21.11 -22.52
CA GLU A 221 4.76 -22.08 -23.45
C GLU A 221 3.91 -23.37 -23.61
N PHE A 222 3.08 -23.72 -22.62
CA PHE A 222 2.27 -24.94 -22.65
C PHE A 222 0.86 -24.71 -23.20
N THR A 223 0.28 -23.57 -22.89
CA THR A 223 -1.14 -23.28 -23.18
C THR A 223 -1.34 -22.26 -24.31
N GLY A 224 -0.29 -21.52 -24.69
CA GLY A 224 -0.38 -20.42 -25.64
C GLY A 224 -1.19 -19.22 -25.14
N ARG A 225 -1.53 -19.19 -23.84
CA ARG A 225 -2.31 -18.10 -23.24
C ARG A 225 -1.45 -16.87 -23.03
N LYS A 226 -2.04 -15.70 -23.29
CA LYS A 226 -1.44 -14.40 -22.99
C LYS A 226 -1.45 -14.17 -21.48
N MET A 227 -0.30 -13.84 -20.92
CA MET A 227 -0.12 -13.58 -19.49
C MET A 227 -0.07 -12.07 -19.24
N LEU A 228 -1.24 -11.44 -19.35
CA LEU A 228 -1.38 -9.99 -19.17
C LEU A 228 -0.94 -9.55 -17.77
N GLY A 229 -0.20 -8.44 -17.70
CA GLY A 229 0.32 -7.86 -16.46
C GLY A 229 1.56 -8.56 -15.88
N ARG A 230 2.05 -9.65 -16.51
CA ARG A 230 3.32 -10.29 -16.10
C ARG A 230 4.49 -9.73 -16.89
N ARG A 231 5.59 -9.47 -16.19
CA ARG A 231 6.90 -9.12 -16.77
C ARG A 231 7.93 -10.20 -16.45
N TYR A 232 8.98 -10.26 -17.26
CA TYR A 232 10.16 -11.07 -16.95
C TYR A 232 11.02 -10.32 -15.92
N SER A 233 11.62 -11.03 -14.98
CA SER A 233 12.43 -10.44 -13.90
C SER A 233 13.85 -10.07 -14.35
N GLU A 234 14.57 -9.37 -13.48
CA GLU A 234 16.01 -9.06 -13.62
C GLU A 234 16.35 -8.32 -14.92
N GLY A 235 15.51 -7.36 -15.34
CA GLY A 235 15.79 -6.54 -16.52
C GLY A 235 15.56 -7.24 -17.86
N LEU A 236 15.22 -8.53 -17.87
CA LEU A 236 15.01 -9.30 -19.10
C LEU A 236 13.83 -8.76 -19.93
N HIS A 237 12.77 -8.27 -19.28
CA HIS A 237 11.62 -7.73 -20.01
C HIS A 237 12.00 -6.45 -20.77
N GLN A 238 12.77 -5.57 -20.13
CA GLN A 238 13.33 -4.35 -20.70
C GLN A 238 14.27 -4.66 -21.87
N ALA A 239 15.09 -5.72 -21.73
CA ALA A 239 15.94 -6.21 -22.81
C ALA A 239 15.13 -6.71 -24.01
N ILE A 240 13.99 -7.38 -23.80
CA ILE A 240 13.08 -7.81 -24.88
C ILE A 240 12.36 -6.60 -25.51
N GLU A 241 11.89 -5.64 -24.71
CA GLU A 241 11.32 -4.38 -25.21
C GLU A 241 12.33 -3.66 -26.11
N ALA A 242 13.59 -3.53 -25.67
CA ALA A 242 14.67 -2.94 -26.46
C ALA A 242 15.05 -3.78 -27.69
N LYS A 243 15.00 -5.11 -27.60
CA LYS A 243 15.20 -6.01 -28.74
C LYS A 243 14.16 -5.80 -29.83
N GLU A 244 12.92 -5.54 -29.47
CA GLU A 244 11.81 -5.35 -30.42
C GLU A 244 11.59 -3.89 -30.84
N ASN A 245 12.44 -2.96 -30.38
CA ASN A 245 12.29 -1.52 -30.54
C ASN A 245 10.95 -0.99 -29.98
N VAL A 246 10.46 -1.60 -28.91
CA VAL A 246 9.31 -1.15 -28.14
C VAL A 246 9.75 -0.15 -27.07
N ARG A 247 8.84 0.70 -26.60
CA ARG A 247 9.14 1.64 -25.50
C ARG A 247 9.52 0.85 -24.25
N VAL A 248 10.78 0.93 -23.85
CA VAL A 248 11.28 0.33 -22.61
C VAL A 248 10.62 1.04 -21.44
N GLN A 249 9.95 0.28 -20.59
CA GLN A 249 9.35 0.81 -19.37
C GLN A 249 10.36 0.69 -18.22
N ARG A 250 10.45 1.71 -17.37
CA ARG A 250 11.28 1.62 -16.17
C ARG A 250 10.63 0.64 -15.20
N GLU A 251 11.42 -0.32 -14.70
CA GLU A 251 10.99 -1.18 -13.63
C GLU A 251 11.09 -0.44 -12.29
N ASN A 252 10.06 -0.57 -11.47
CA ASN A 252 10.15 -0.17 -10.08
C ASN A 252 10.77 -1.33 -9.31
N VAL A 253 11.87 -1.06 -8.61
CA VAL A 253 12.53 -2.07 -7.79
C VAL A 253 11.99 -1.97 -6.38
N THR A 254 11.63 -3.12 -5.80
CA THR A 254 11.30 -3.17 -4.37
C THR A 254 12.59 -3.06 -3.56
N GLU A 255 12.76 -1.96 -2.83
CA GLU A 255 13.94 -1.69 -2.01
C GLU A 255 13.80 -2.35 -0.63
N ALA A 256 12.61 -2.30 -0.05
CA ALA A 256 12.33 -2.88 1.26
C ALA A 256 10.87 -3.35 1.37
N THR A 257 10.65 -4.42 2.13
CA THR A 257 9.31 -4.93 2.39
C THR A 257 9.19 -5.57 3.77
N ILE A 258 8.03 -5.40 4.41
CA ILE A 258 7.64 -6.11 5.64
C ILE A 258 6.12 -6.32 5.63
N THR A 259 5.65 -7.41 6.22
CA THR A 259 4.21 -7.58 6.45
C THR A 259 3.80 -6.92 7.76
N PHE A 260 2.54 -6.49 7.89
CA PHE A 260 2.05 -5.93 9.16
C PHE A 260 2.17 -6.94 10.31
N GLN A 261 1.92 -8.22 10.05
CA GLN A 261 2.13 -9.28 11.05
C GLN A 261 3.55 -9.26 11.60
N ASN A 262 4.56 -9.22 10.71
CA ASN A 262 5.95 -9.23 11.14
C ASN A 262 6.35 -7.92 11.82
N TYR A 263 5.87 -6.77 11.34
CA TYR A 263 6.16 -5.48 11.94
C TYR A 263 5.63 -5.37 13.37
N PHE A 264 4.35 -5.68 13.60
CA PHE A 264 3.75 -5.54 14.93
C PHE A 264 4.26 -6.56 15.94
N ARG A 265 4.77 -7.71 15.49
CA ARG A 265 5.47 -8.69 16.35
C ARG A 265 6.82 -8.21 16.86
N LEU A 266 7.37 -7.11 16.34
CA LEU A 266 8.61 -6.52 16.85
C LEU A 266 8.42 -5.74 18.16
N TYR A 267 7.18 -5.39 18.52
CA TYR A 267 6.90 -4.67 19.76
C TYR A 267 7.06 -5.58 20.98
N ASP A 268 7.70 -5.09 22.06
CA ASP A 268 7.82 -5.85 23.32
C ASP A 268 6.43 -6.20 23.90
N LYS A 269 5.48 -5.28 23.73
CA LYS A 269 4.09 -5.45 24.12
C LYS A 269 3.18 -4.94 23.00
N LEU A 270 2.15 -5.72 22.68
CA LEU A 270 1.12 -5.36 21.72
C LEU A 270 -0.25 -5.48 22.40
N ALA A 271 -1.15 -4.56 22.08
CA ALA A 271 -2.54 -4.58 22.46
C ALA A 271 -3.39 -4.00 21.32
N GLY A 272 -4.69 -4.25 21.36
CA GLY A 272 -5.60 -3.63 20.41
C GLY A 272 -7.01 -3.50 20.96
N MET A 273 -7.83 -2.71 20.27
CA MET A 273 -9.23 -2.50 20.60
C MET A 273 -10.07 -2.46 19.33
N THR A 274 -11.28 -3.03 19.40
CA THR A 274 -12.30 -3.01 18.34
C THR A 274 -13.63 -3.52 18.89
N GLY A 275 -14.72 -3.29 18.18
CA GLY A 275 -16.05 -3.85 18.50
C GLY A 275 -16.26 -5.29 18.00
N THR A 276 -15.37 -5.82 17.17
CA THR A 276 -15.62 -7.03 16.33
C THR A 276 -14.54 -8.11 16.44
N ALA A 277 -13.77 -8.16 17.53
CA ALA A 277 -12.64 -9.10 17.65
C ALA A 277 -13.01 -10.55 18.00
N GLU A 278 -14.16 -10.81 18.65
CA GLU A 278 -14.50 -12.14 19.19
C GLU A 278 -14.53 -13.24 18.13
N THR A 279 -14.97 -12.92 16.91
CA THR A 279 -15.01 -13.88 15.80
C THR A 279 -13.64 -14.25 15.26
N GLU A 280 -12.62 -13.41 15.48
CA GLU A 280 -11.26 -13.55 14.97
C GLU A 280 -10.24 -13.89 16.07
N ASP A 281 -10.70 -14.32 17.26
CA ASP A 281 -9.86 -14.64 18.43
C ASP A 281 -8.75 -15.65 18.12
N GLU A 282 -9.08 -16.71 17.37
CA GLU A 282 -8.10 -17.72 16.95
C GLU A 282 -6.96 -17.11 16.12
N GLU A 283 -7.27 -16.18 15.21
CA GLU A 283 -6.28 -15.55 14.34
C GLU A 283 -5.39 -14.59 15.14
N PHE A 284 -5.97 -13.78 16.03
CA PHE A 284 -5.21 -12.91 16.94
C PHE A 284 -4.24 -13.68 17.83
N HIS A 285 -4.68 -14.80 18.40
CA HIS A 285 -3.84 -15.62 19.25
C HIS A 285 -2.72 -16.30 18.45
N MET A 286 -3.04 -16.90 17.29
CA MET A 286 -2.05 -17.63 16.49
C MET A 286 -0.96 -16.73 15.89
N ILE A 287 -1.32 -15.54 15.41
CA ILE A 287 -0.39 -14.67 14.69
C ILE A 287 0.34 -13.72 15.65
N TYR A 288 -0.40 -13.13 16.61
CA TYR A 288 0.09 -12.04 17.45
C TYR A 288 0.26 -12.41 18.92
N GLY A 289 -0.23 -13.58 19.36
CA GLY A 289 -0.25 -13.97 20.77
C GLY A 289 -1.15 -13.07 21.61
N LEU A 290 -2.21 -12.53 21.01
CA LEU A 290 -3.20 -11.68 21.68
C LEU A 290 -4.44 -12.50 22.02
N ASP A 291 -4.89 -12.41 23.27
CA ASP A 291 -6.16 -12.99 23.71
C ASP A 291 -7.27 -11.93 23.60
N VAL A 292 -8.45 -12.31 23.09
CA VAL A 292 -9.60 -11.40 23.01
C VAL A 292 -10.41 -11.41 24.32
N VAL A 293 -10.67 -10.21 24.85
CA VAL A 293 -11.51 -10.03 26.04
C VAL A 293 -12.74 -9.22 25.67
N VAL A 294 -13.92 -9.84 25.74
CA VAL A 294 -15.21 -9.18 25.49
C VAL A 294 -15.57 -8.31 26.70
N ILE A 295 -15.53 -6.99 26.52
CA ILE A 295 -15.90 -6.01 27.55
C ILE A 295 -17.41 -5.77 27.49
N PRO A 296 -18.14 -5.89 28.63
CA PRO A 296 -19.57 -5.60 28.67
C PRO A 296 -19.88 -4.15 28.23
N THR A 297 -20.98 -3.97 27.51
CA THR A 297 -21.44 -2.65 27.09
C THR A 297 -21.85 -1.79 28.30
N HIS A 298 -21.70 -0.47 28.19
CA HIS A 298 -22.11 0.46 29.24
C HIS A 298 -23.62 0.43 29.51
N GLN A 299 -24.41 0.22 28.45
CA GLN A 299 -25.87 0.09 28.50
C GLN A 299 -26.30 -1.23 27.87
N GLU A 300 -27.51 -1.67 28.21
CA GLU A 300 -28.12 -2.84 27.59
C GLU A 300 -28.29 -2.62 26.08
N MET A 301 -27.85 -3.59 25.29
CA MET A 301 -27.95 -3.55 23.84
C MET A 301 -29.39 -3.90 23.43
N VAL A 302 -30.11 -2.91 22.90
CA VAL A 302 -31.54 -3.03 22.51
C VAL A 302 -31.76 -2.87 21.00
N ARG A 303 -30.68 -2.93 20.19
CA ARG A 303 -30.77 -2.86 18.74
C ARG A 303 -31.44 -4.13 18.22
N ASP A 304 -32.45 -3.96 17.37
CA ASP A 304 -33.18 -5.06 16.77
C ASP A 304 -32.53 -5.46 15.44
N ASP A 305 -31.71 -6.50 15.48
CA ASP A 305 -30.99 -7.03 14.31
C ASP A 305 -31.91 -8.00 13.54
N GLN A 306 -32.42 -7.51 12.41
CA GLN A 306 -33.34 -8.24 11.54
C GLN A 306 -32.63 -9.31 10.71
N ALA A 307 -33.35 -10.38 10.33
CA ALA A 307 -32.79 -11.47 9.53
C ALA A 307 -32.52 -11.03 8.07
N ASP A 308 -31.50 -11.66 7.46
CA ASP A 308 -31.11 -11.38 6.09
C ASP A 308 -32.24 -11.62 5.07
N GLN A 309 -32.38 -10.70 4.13
CA GLN A 309 -33.28 -10.84 2.98
C GLN A 309 -32.49 -11.21 1.72
N VAL A 310 -32.76 -12.41 1.18
CA VAL A 310 -32.05 -12.94 0.00
C VAL A 310 -32.91 -12.79 -1.26
N PHE A 311 -32.33 -12.17 -2.30
CA PHE A 311 -33.02 -11.89 -3.56
C PHE A 311 -32.41 -12.67 -4.72
N LYS A 312 -33.25 -13.04 -5.70
CA LYS A 312 -32.83 -13.78 -6.90
C LYS A 312 -31.91 -12.98 -7.83
N THR A 313 -32.10 -11.66 -7.90
CA THR A 313 -31.32 -10.77 -8.76
C THR A 313 -30.85 -9.55 -7.99
N GLU A 314 -29.70 -9.02 -8.38
CA GLU A 314 -29.14 -7.81 -7.77
C GLU A 314 -30.04 -6.59 -7.99
N LEU A 315 -30.64 -6.45 -9.18
CA LEU A 315 -31.63 -5.40 -9.44
C LEU A 315 -32.86 -5.53 -8.51
N GLY A 316 -33.30 -6.77 -8.24
CA GLY A 316 -34.39 -7.04 -7.29
C GLY A 316 -34.04 -6.66 -5.86
N LYS A 317 -32.80 -6.96 -5.43
CA LYS A 317 -32.23 -6.53 -4.14
C LYS A 317 -32.22 -5.01 -4.02
N PHE A 318 -31.59 -4.29 -4.96
CA PHE A 318 -31.50 -2.83 -4.91
C PHE A 318 -32.87 -2.16 -4.98
N GLY A 319 -33.81 -2.70 -5.77
CA GLY A 319 -35.18 -2.21 -5.80
C GLY A 319 -35.92 -2.41 -4.47
N ALA A 320 -35.62 -3.46 -3.70
CA ALA A 320 -36.15 -3.64 -2.35
C ALA A 320 -35.52 -2.66 -1.36
N VAL A 321 -34.20 -2.52 -1.38
CA VAL A 321 -33.44 -1.57 -0.54
C VAL A 321 -33.94 -0.14 -0.73
N VAL A 322 -34.13 0.33 -1.97
CA VAL A 322 -34.64 1.69 -2.24
C VAL A 322 -36.04 1.91 -1.68
N ARG A 323 -36.94 0.91 -1.81
CA ARG A 323 -38.28 1.01 -1.22
C ARG A 323 -38.24 1.12 0.30
N GLU A 324 -37.36 0.36 0.94
CA GLU A 324 -37.20 0.38 2.39
C GLU A 324 -36.61 1.71 2.88
N ILE A 325 -35.57 2.22 2.21
CA ILE A 325 -34.99 3.53 2.50
C ILE A 325 -36.06 4.62 2.38
N LYS A 326 -36.84 4.58 1.30
CA LYS A 326 -37.90 5.56 1.05
C LYS A 326 -38.97 5.53 2.15
N ASP A 327 -39.45 4.35 2.52
CA ASP A 327 -40.43 4.20 3.60
C ASP A 327 -39.89 4.75 4.93
N MET A 328 -38.66 4.38 5.31
CA MET A 328 -38.03 4.89 6.53
C MET A 328 -37.84 6.42 6.50
N HIS A 329 -37.39 6.96 5.37
CA HIS A 329 -37.22 8.40 5.16
C HIS A 329 -38.54 9.16 5.27
N GLU A 330 -39.62 8.66 4.67
CA GLU A 330 -40.97 9.25 4.76
C GLU A 330 -41.49 9.28 6.22
N HIS A 331 -41.10 8.31 7.05
CA HIS A 331 -41.38 8.27 8.48
C HIS A 331 -40.38 9.09 9.33
N GLY A 332 -39.40 9.75 8.71
CA GLY A 332 -38.39 10.56 9.40
C GLY A 332 -37.31 9.76 10.12
N ARG A 333 -37.21 8.44 9.89
CA ARG A 333 -36.18 7.59 10.48
C ARG A 333 -34.85 7.77 9.69
N PRO A 334 -33.72 8.03 10.37
CA PRO A 334 -32.42 8.08 9.70
C PRO A 334 -32.00 6.71 9.19
N VAL A 335 -31.30 6.68 8.05
CA VAL A 335 -30.85 5.45 7.40
C VAL A 335 -29.38 5.57 6.99
N LEU A 336 -28.57 4.61 7.44
CA LEU A 336 -27.20 4.41 6.98
C LEU A 336 -27.13 3.13 6.14
N VAL A 337 -26.65 3.24 4.90
CA VAL A 337 -26.57 2.13 3.95
C VAL A 337 -25.12 1.81 3.64
N GLY A 338 -24.67 0.61 4.00
CA GLY A 338 -23.34 0.12 3.65
C GLY A 338 -23.28 -0.48 2.24
N THR A 339 -22.26 -0.13 1.47
CA THR A 339 -21.94 -0.79 0.18
C THR A 339 -20.48 -1.26 0.15
N THR A 340 -20.17 -2.19 -0.74
CA THR A 340 -18.82 -2.77 -0.87
C THR A 340 -17.97 -2.11 -1.97
N SER A 341 -18.55 -1.21 -2.78
CA SER A 341 -17.85 -0.58 -3.90
C SER A 341 -18.49 0.74 -4.29
N ILE A 342 -17.67 1.66 -4.80
CA ILE A 342 -18.12 2.99 -5.26
C ILE A 342 -19.18 2.87 -6.36
N GLU A 343 -19.00 1.92 -7.30
CA GLU A 343 -19.97 1.65 -8.36
C GLU A 343 -21.36 1.30 -7.83
N LYS A 344 -21.44 0.52 -6.74
CA LYS A 344 -22.72 0.18 -6.10
C LYS A 344 -23.32 1.37 -5.36
N SER A 345 -22.49 2.21 -4.74
CA SER A 345 -22.93 3.46 -4.11
C SER A 345 -23.52 4.43 -5.14
N GLU A 346 -22.85 4.62 -6.28
CA GLU A 346 -23.31 5.43 -7.41
C GLU A 346 -24.63 4.89 -7.97
N LEU A 347 -24.72 3.58 -8.21
CA LEU A 347 -25.95 2.93 -8.66
C LEU A 347 -27.12 3.18 -7.70
N LEU A 348 -26.91 2.98 -6.39
CA LEU A 348 -27.93 3.19 -5.39
C LEU A 348 -28.34 4.67 -5.28
N SER A 349 -27.36 5.57 -5.34
CA SER A 349 -27.56 7.02 -5.38
C SER A 349 -28.45 7.43 -6.56
N GLU A 350 -28.16 6.94 -7.77
CA GLU A 350 -29.01 7.19 -8.94
C GLU A 350 -30.45 6.71 -8.75
N MET A 351 -30.63 5.53 -8.15
CA MET A 351 -31.97 5.00 -7.90
C MET A 351 -32.74 5.85 -6.87
N LEU A 352 -32.07 6.30 -5.81
CA LEU A 352 -32.67 7.19 -4.81
C LEU A 352 -33.00 8.57 -5.38
N MET A 353 -32.14 9.12 -6.24
CA MET A 353 -32.42 10.38 -6.95
C MET A 353 -33.67 10.28 -7.82
N ARG A 354 -33.87 9.17 -8.54
CA ARG A 354 -35.07 8.94 -9.36
C ARG A 354 -36.36 8.88 -8.53
N ASP A 355 -36.26 8.38 -7.30
CA ASP A 355 -37.38 8.27 -6.37
C ASP A 355 -37.58 9.52 -5.49
N GLY A 356 -36.73 10.54 -5.66
CA GLY A 356 -36.83 11.83 -5.00
C GLY A 356 -36.35 11.85 -3.55
N VAL A 357 -35.50 10.90 -3.13
CA VAL A 357 -35.01 10.79 -1.75
C VAL A 357 -33.67 11.54 -1.62
N PRO A 358 -33.60 12.64 -0.84
CA PRO A 358 -32.34 13.33 -0.56
C PRO A 358 -31.39 12.43 0.24
N HIS A 359 -30.12 12.37 -0.15
CA HIS A 359 -29.13 11.53 0.52
C HIS A 359 -27.70 12.07 0.33
N SER A 360 -26.78 11.57 1.14
CA SER A 360 -25.33 11.82 1.03
C SER A 360 -24.58 10.54 0.70
N VAL A 361 -23.45 10.65 -0.01
CA VAL A 361 -22.61 9.50 -0.38
C VAL A 361 -21.19 9.71 0.14
N LEU A 362 -20.65 8.70 0.82
CA LEU A 362 -19.32 8.67 1.39
C LEU A 362 -18.50 7.57 0.72
N ASN A 363 -17.32 7.92 0.23
CA ASN A 363 -16.52 7.06 -0.64
C ASN A 363 -15.12 6.74 -0.07
N ALA A 364 -14.89 7.03 1.22
CA ALA A 364 -13.61 6.83 1.91
C ALA A 364 -12.43 7.56 1.23
N LYS A 365 -12.69 8.70 0.59
CA LYS A 365 -11.66 9.51 -0.10
C LYS A 365 -11.32 10.80 0.64
N GLN A 366 -12.31 11.39 1.32
CA GLN A 366 -12.14 12.67 2.03
C GLN A 366 -12.52 12.49 3.49
N HIS A 367 -11.70 11.79 4.27
CA HIS A 367 -12.03 11.38 5.64
C HIS A 367 -12.55 12.53 6.52
N GLU A 368 -11.92 13.70 6.48
CA GLU A 368 -12.31 14.86 7.31
C GLU A 368 -13.69 15.43 6.92
N ARG A 369 -13.98 15.55 5.63
CA ARG A 369 -15.29 16.01 5.15
C ARG A 369 -16.38 14.94 5.35
N GLU A 370 -16.01 13.68 5.19
CA GLU A 370 -16.91 12.55 5.39
C GLU A 370 -17.30 12.43 6.88
N ALA A 371 -16.38 12.71 7.81
CA ALA A 371 -16.66 12.76 9.24
C ALA A 371 -17.71 13.84 9.59
N GLU A 372 -17.61 15.03 8.99
CA GLU A 372 -18.63 16.08 9.16
C GLU A 372 -20.02 15.59 8.70
N ILE A 373 -20.10 14.85 7.59
CA ILE A 373 -21.35 14.32 7.05
C ILE A 373 -21.90 13.17 7.91
N VAL A 374 -21.04 12.30 8.45
CA VAL A 374 -21.46 11.17 9.31
C VAL A 374 -22.02 11.66 10.64
N THR A 375 -21.50 12.76 11.17
CA THR A 375 -22.00 13.36 12.43
C THR A 375 -23.50 13.68 12.35
N ASP A 376 -23.97 14.07 11.17
CA ASP A 376 -25.38 14.39 10.91
C ASP A 376 -26.24 13.16 10.53
N ALA A 377 -25.65 11.98 10.34
CA ALA A 377 -26.37 10.80 9.84
C ALA A 377 -27.49 10.31 10.77
N GLY A 378 -27.43 10.66 12.06
CA GLY A 378 -28.47 10.34 13.05
C GLY A 378 -29.65 11.32 13.09
N LEU A 379 -29.62 12.42 12.34
CA LEU A 379 -30.69 13.41 12.35
C LEU A 379 -31.95 12.90 11.64
N PRO A 380 -33.17 13.31 12.08
CA PRO A 380 -34.41 12.85 11.48
C PRO A 380 -34.46 13.03 9.96
N GLY A 381 -34.80 11.95 9.24
CA GLY A 381 -34.92 11.92 7.79
C GLY A 381 -33.60 11.89 7.02
N MET A 382 -32.45 11.80 7.68
CA MET A 382 -31.17 11.71 6.97
C MET A 382 -30.96 10.33 6.33
N VAL A 383 -30.44 10.33 5.09
CA VAL A 383 -30.06 9.11 4.37
C VAL A 383 -28.59 9.23 3.95
N THR A 384 -27.78 8.28 4.39
CA THR A 384 -26.34 8.27 4.13
C THR A 384 -25.94 6.93 3.52
N ILE A 385 -25.23 6.97 2.40
CA ILE A 385 -24.63 5.80 1.75
C ILE A 385 -23.14 5.80 2.08
N ALA A 386 -22.64 4.75 2.72
CA ALA A 386 -21.25 4.61 3.11
C ALA A 386 -20.59 3.43 2.38
N THR A 387 -19.59 3.72 1.55
CA THR A 387 -18.80 2.72 0.84
C THR A 387 -17.69 2.19 1.75
N ASN A 388 -17.55 0.87 1.93
CA ASN A 388 -16.46 0.23 2.66
C ASN A 388 -16.18 0.87 4.05
N MET A 389 -17.23 1.05 4.86
CA MET A 389 -17.12 1.68 6.20
C MET A 389 -16.58 3.12 6.18
N ALA A 390 -16.87 3.88 5.11
CA ALA A 390 -16.58 5.31 5.07
C ALA A 390 -17.15 6.05 6.29
N GLY A 391 -16.33 6.93 6.89
CA GLY A 391 -16.65 7.62 8.15
C GLY A 391 -16.43 6.80 9.43
N ARG A 392 -15.67 5.68 9.35
CA ARG A 392 -15.25 4.89 10.51
C ARG A 392 -14.70 5.76 11.65
N GLY A 393 -15.12 5.44 12.87
CA GLY A 393 -14.60 6.04 14.11
C GLY A 393 -15.13 7.44 14.43
N THR A 394 -16.10 7.98 13.66
CA THR A 394 -16.68 9.33 13.86
C THR A 394 -17.91 9.32 14.76
#